data_AF-A0A3M1USF1-F1
#
_entry.id   AF-A0A3M1USF1-F1
#
_cell.length_a   1.000
_cell.length_b   1.000
_cell.length_c   1.000
_cell.angle_alpha   90.00
_cell.angle_beta   90.00
_cell.angle_gamma   90.00
#
_symmetry.space_group_name_H-M   'P 1'
#
loop_
_entity.id
_entity.type
_entity.pdbx_description
1 polymer ?
#
loop_
_entity_poly.entity_id
_entity_poly.type
_entity_poly.pdbx_seq_one_letter_code
_entity_poly.pdbx_strand_id
1 'polypeptide(L)' 'MGKTRKPYPPEFRRQMVELVRAGRTPESLAREFEPTAESIRNWVKKPTVTRAAVRMA' A
#
# COMPACT_ATOMS: atom_id res chain seq x y z
N MET A 1 -8.14 20.45 -9.35
CA MET A 1 -7.18 20.44 -8.22
C MET A 1 -7.31 19.11 -7.50
N GLY A 2 -6.24 18.30 -7.46
CA GLY A 2 -6.28 16.89 -7.06
C GLY A 2 -6.59 16.68 -5.59
N LYS A 3 -7.56 15.80 -5.30
CA LYS A 3 -7.76 15.25 -3.96
C LYS A 3 -6.54 14.37 -3.66
N THR A 4 -5.53 14.93 -3.01
CA THR A 4 -4.40 14.14 -2.48
C THR A 4 -4.96 13.17 -1.45
N ARG A 5 -5.14 11.91 -1.85
CA ARG A 5 -5.48 10.82 -0.92
C ARG A 5 -4.37 10.74 0.13
N LYS A 6 -4.74 10.64 1.40
CA LYS A 6 -3.76 10.45 2.48
C LYS A 6 -2.91 9.21 2.14
N PRO A 7 -1.58 9.28 2.27
CA PRO A 7 -0.72 8.14 1.98
C PRO A 7 -1.10 6.97 2.89
N TYR A 8 -1.17 5.76 2.32
CA TYR A 8 -1.44 4.56 3.12
C TYR A 8 -0.43 4.42 4.26
N PRO A 9 -0.85 4.01 5.46
CA PRO A 9 0.05 3.76 6.58
C PRO A 9 1.16 2.76 6.19
N PRO A 10 2.40 2.94 6.69
CA PRO A 10 3.49 2.03 6.37
C PRO A 10 3.22 0.60 6.83
N GLU A 11 2.53 0.42 7.96
CA GLU A 11 2.13 -0.90 8.48
C GLU A 11 1.17 -1.61 7.53
N PHE A 12 0.18 -0.89 7.01
CA PHE A 12 -0.77 -1.43 6.04
C PHE A 12 -0.08 -1.88 4.74
N ARG A 13 0.88 -1.08 4.24
CA ARG A 13 1.67 -1.47 3.06
C ARG A 13 2.52 -2.70 3.33
N ARG A 14 3.14 -2.79 4.51
CA ARG A 14 3.92 -3.97 4.93
C ARG A 14 3.05 -5.22 4.96
N GLN A 15 1.84 -5.12 5.52
CA GLN A 15 0.89 -6.23 5.51
C GLN A 15 0.55 -6.70 4.09
N MET A 16 0.30 -5.78 3.16
CA MET A 16 0.06 -6.13 1.75
C MET A 16 1.27 -6.82 1.11
N VAL A 17 2.49 -6.34 1.39
CA VAL A 17 3.72 -6.95 0.87
C VAL A 17 3.94 -8.35 1.47
N GLU A 18 3.70 -8.53 2.76
CA GLU A 18 3.80 -9.82 3.46
C GLU A 18 2.83 -10.84 2.86
N LEU A 19 1.57 -10.45 2.61
CA LEU A 19 0.57 -11.31 1.98
C LEU A 19 0.98 -11.74 0.56
N VAL A 20 1.56 -10.82 -0.23
CA VAL A 20 2.08 -11.18 -1.57
C VAL A 20 3.26 -12.15 -1.47
N ARG A 21 4.17 -11.93 -0.51
CA ARG A 21 5.30 -12.84 -0.26
C ARG A 21 4.84 -14.21 0.24
N ALA A 22 3.72 -14.27 0.96
CA ALA A 22 3.07 -15.51 1.36
C ALA A 22 2.34 -16.24 0.20
N GLY A 23 2.40 -15.71 -1.03
CA GLY A 23 1.86 -16.35 -2.23
C GLY A 23 0.51 -15.80 -2.70
N ARG A 24 -0.04 -14.76 -2.06
CA ARG A 24 -1.24 -14.08 -2.58
C ARG A 24 -0.90 -13.23 -3.79
N THR A 25 -1.84 -13.10 -4.72
CA THR A 25 -1.65 -12.21 -5.88
C THR A 25 -2.08 -10.78 -5.55
N PRO A 26 -1.39 -9.76 -6.06
CA PRO A 26 -1.82 -8.36 -5.95
C PRO A 26 -3.25 -8.13 -6.46
N GLU A 27 -3.71 -8.88 -7.46
CA GLU A 27 -5.09 -8.80 -7.95
C GLU A 27 -6.14 -9.33 -6.96
N SER A 28 -5.85 -10.40 -6.22
CA SER A 28 -6.75 -10.87 -5.15
C SER A 28 -6.85 -9.81 -4.06
N LEU A 29 -5.71 -9.29 -3.62
CA LEU A 29 -5.66 -8.28 -2.58
C LEU A 29 -6.36 -6.98 -3.00
N ALA A 30 -6.28 -6.58 -4.26
CA ALA A 30 -6.99 -5.40 -4.76
C ALA A 30 -8.52 -5.58 -4.88
N ARG A 31 -9.02 -6.82 -4.81
CA ARG A 31 -10.46 -7.11 -4.74
C ARG A 31 -10.97 -7.09 -3.31
N GLU A 32 -10.12 -7.46 -2.35
CA GLU A 32 -10.44 -7.58 -0.93
C GLU A 32 -10.15 -6.28 -0.14
N PHE A 33 -9.23 -5.47 -0.65
CA PHE A 33 -8.78 -4.23 0.00
C PHE A 33 -8.88 -3.04 -0.97
N GLU A 34 -8.88 -1.82 -0.41
CA GLU A 34 -8.93 -0.58 -1.20
C GLU A 34 -7.76 -0.32 -2.18
N PRO A 35 -6.48 -0.69 -1.92
CA PRO A 35 -5.40 -0.38 -2.83
C PRO A 35 -5.46 -1.19 -4.12
N THR A 36 -5.10 -0.55 -5.23
CA THR A 36 -5.01 -1.21 -6.53
C THR A 36 -3.85 -2.21 -6.57
N ALA A 37 -3.98 -3.23 -7.42
CA ALA A 37 -2.95 -4.24 -7.64
C ALA A 37 -1.60 -3.59 -8.06
N GLU A 38 -1.66 -2.50 -8.82
CA GLU A 38 -0.47 -1.72 -9.19
C GLU A 38 0.22 -1.08 -7.98
N SER A 39 -0.54 -0.49 -7.05
CA SER A 39 0.01 0.09 -5.81
C SER A 39 0.74 -0.99 -5.00
N ILE A 40 0.12 -2.16 -4.89
CA ILE A 40 0.68 -3.31 -4.17
C ILE A 40 1.96 -3.81 -4.85
N ARG A 41 1.97 -3.97 -6.18
CA ARG A 41 3.17 -4.35 -6.95
C ARG A 41 4.31 -3.34 -6.76
N ASN A 42 3.98 -2.06 -6.72
CA ASN A 42 4.98 -1.00 -6.48
C ASN A 42 5.59 -1.11 -5.08
N TRP A 43 4.80 -1.42 -4.05
CA TRP A 43 5.32 -1.62 -2.69
C TRP A 43 6.19 -2.86 -2.55
N VAL A 44 5.88 -3.93 -3.28
CA VAL A 44 6.71 -5.14 -3.31
C VAL A 44 8.06 -4.86 -3.99
N LYS A 45 8.03 -4.18 -5.15
CA LYS A 45 9.25 -3.82 -5.91
C LYS A 45 10.11 -2.78 -5.21
N LYS A 46 9.47 -1.79 -4.58
CA LYS A 46 10.08 -0.68 -3.88
C LYS A 46 9.28 -0.46 -2.60
N PRO A 47 9.72 -0.97 -1.45
CA PRO A 47 9.09 -0.65 -0.18
C PRO A 47 9.27 0.86 0.06
N THR A 48 8.31 1.66 -0.40
CA THR A 48 8.31 3.11 -0.25
C THR A 48 8.22 3.40 1.25
N VAL A 49 9.38 3.70 1.85
CA VAL A 49 9.49 4.25 3.19
C VAL A 49 8.90 5.66 3.11
N THR A 50 7.58 5.77 3.22
CA THR A 50 6.96 7.10 3.31
C THR A 50 7.36 7.67 4.66
N ARG A 51 8.23 8.69 4.61
CA ARG A 51 8.55 9.55 5.76
C ARG A 51 7.23 10.10 6.28
N ALA A 52 6.90 9.76 7.52
CA ALA A 52 5.64 10.14 8.16
C ALA A 52 5.44 11.66 8.08
N ALA A 53 4.36 12.09 7.44
CA ALA A 53 3.81 13.42 7.67
C ALA A 53 3.06 13.37 9.00
N VAL A 54 3.78 13.67 10.09
CA VAL A 54 3.19 14.10 11.34
C VAL A 54 2.43 15.40 11.08
N ARG A 55 1.10 15.34 11.09
CA ARG A 55 0.14 16.33 11.62
C ARG A 55 -1.27 16.06 11.07
N MET A 56 -2.18 15.72 11.97
CA MET A 56 -3.61 16.01 11.82
C MET A 56 -3.97 16.91 13.00
N ALA A 57 -4.06 18.20 12.71
CA ALA A 57 -4.95 19.14 13.38
C ALA A 57 -6.13 19.38 12.43
#